data_AF-A0A432CJJ6-F1
#
_entry.id   AF-A0A432CJJ6-F1
#
_cell.length_a   1.000
_cell.length_b   1.000
_cell.length_c   1.000
_cell.angle_alpha   90.00
_cell.angle_beta   90.00
_cell.angle_gamma   90.00
#
_symmetry.space_group_name_H-M   'P 1'
#
loop_
_entity.id
_entity.type
_entity.pdbx_description
1 polymer ?
#
loop_
_entity_poly.entity_id
_entity_poly.type
_entity_poly.pdbx_seq_one_letter_code
_entity_poly.pdbx_strand_id
1 'polypeptide(L)'
;MSNPNIKGNGTLISEKRTTTSYYKITVAGFFNVELILANEKNITIKGEENLLPNIKVEVIDQVLKIAAEKKINTSVPAKENKL
;
A
#
# COMPACT_ATOMS: atom_id res chain seq x y z
N MET A 1 -20.87 17.23 -3.46
CA MET A 1 -19.73 17.07 -2.54
C MET A 1 -18.73 16.15 -3.19
N SER A 2 -17.59 16.67 -3.66
CA SER A 2 -16.58 15.87 -4.37
C SER A 2 -15.71 15.16 -3.35
N ASN A 3 -15.92 13.85 -3.20
CA ASN A 3 -14.98 12.99 -2.47
C ASN A 3 -13.65 13.06 -3.24
N PRO A 4 -12.53 13.56 -2.68
CA PRO A 4 -11.28 13.68 -3.42
C PRO A 4 -10.69 12.27 -3.60
N ASN A 5 -11.21 11.58 -4.61
CA ASN A 5 -10.69 10.31 -5.09
C ASN A 5 -9.36 10.60 -5.78
N ILE A 6 -8.30 10.03 -5.26
CA ILE A 6 -6.98 10.18 -5.85
C ILE A 6 -6.92 9.20 -7.00
N LYS A 7 -7.10 9.70 -8.21
CA LYS A 7 -6.94 8.91 -9.43
C LYS A 7 -5.46 8.62 -9.62
N GLY A 8 -5.12 7.35 -9.85
CA GLY A 8 -3.77 6.96 -10.25
C GLY A 8 -3.27 7.76 -11.46
N ASN A 9 -2.02 8.22 -11.40
CA ASN A 9 -1.38 8.97 -12.48
C ASN A 9 -0.63 8.08 -13.49
N GLY A 10 -0.53 6.78 -13.24
CA GLY A 10 0.18 5.81 -14.07
C GLY A 10 1.71 5.79 -13.89
N THR A 11 2.26 6.69 -13.07
CA THR A 11 3.70 6.78 -12.82
C THR A 11 4.09 5.84 -11.70
N LEU A 12 4.57 4.65 -12.05
CA LEU A 12 5.07 3.67 -11.07
C LEU A 12 6.45 4.07 -10.54
N ILE A 13 6.56 4.19 -9.22
CA ILE A 13 7.83 4.39 -8.52
C ILE A 13 8.02 3.33 -7.44
N SER A 14 9.25 3.23 -6.94
CA SER A 14 9.60 2.37 -5.81
C SER A 14 10.13 3.23 -4.67
N GLU A 15 9.48 3.13 -3.52
CA GLU A 15 9.88 3.81 -2.29
C GLU A 15 10.43 2.77 -1.30
N LYS A 16 11.55 3.10 -0.64
CA LYS A 16 12.09 2.29 0.45
C LYS A 16 11.79 2.99 1.77
N ARG A 17 11.13 2.28 2.69
CA ARG A 17 10.89 2.72 4.06
C ARG A 17 11.60 1.78 5.02
N THR A 18 12.19 2.36 6.05
CA THR A 18 12.76 1.62 7.17
C THR A 18 11.78 1.64 8.33
N THR A 19 11.66 0.52 9.03
CA THR A 19 10.85 0.42 10.24
C THR A 19 11.66 -0.20 11.36
N THR A 20 11.13 -0.08 12.57
CA THR A 20 11.64 -0.82 13.73
C THR A 20 11.26 -2.31 13.61
N SER A 21 11.76 -3.13 14.52
CA SER A 21 11.41 -4.54 14.59
C SER A 21 9.92 -4.73 14.92
N TYR A 22 9.29 -5.71 14.26
CA TYR A 22 7.91 -6.12 14.47
C TYR A 22 7.82 -7.64 14.37
N TYR A 23 6.85 -8.26 15.03
CA TYR A 23 6.63 -9.72 14.98
C TYR A 23 5.32 -10.10 14.28
N LYS A 24 4.53 -9.10 13.89
CA LYS A 24 3.24 -9.29 13.22
C LYS A 24 3.05 -8.23 12.15
N ILE A 25 2.41 -8.61 11.06
CA ILE A 25 2.06 -7.73 9.95
C ILE A 25 0.54 -7.73 9.81
N THR A 26 -0.04 -6.53 9.70
CA THR A 26 -1.47 -6.34 9.43
C THR A 26 -1.61 -5.44 8.22
N VAL A 27 -2.36 -5.90 7.23
CA VAL A 27 -2.56 -5.19 5.97
C VAL A 27 -4.05 -4.97 5.75
N ALA A 28 -4.43 -3.72 5.54
CA ALA A 28 -5.81 -3.31 5.30
C ALA A 28 -5.93 -2.55 3.98
N GLY A 29 -6.39 -3.23 2.92
CA GLY A 29 -6.57 -2.67 1.59
C GLY A 29 -6.36 -3.70 0.48
N PHE A 30 -6.37 -3.22 -0.76
CA PHE A 30 -6.18 -4.02 -1.99
C PHE A 30 -4.70 -4.19 -2.34
N PHE A 31 -3.89 -4.59 -1.37
CA PHE A 31 -2.44 -4.72 -1.56
C PHE A 31 -2.03 -6.17 -1.85
N ASN A 32 -1.07 -6.34 -2.76
CA ASN A 32 -0.30 -7.57 -2.87
C ASN A 32 0.93 -7.45 -1.98
N VAL A 33 1.11 -8.38 -1.06
CA VAL A 33 2.16 -8.34 -0.03
C VAL A 33 3.05 -9.55 -0.21
N GLU A 34 4.35 -9.30 -0.35
CA GLU A 34 5.38 -10.33 -0.41
C GLU A 34 6.31 -10.17 0.79
N LEU A 35 6.47 -11.23 1.57
CA LEU A 35 7.33 -11.25 2.75
C LEU A 35 8.65 -11.96 2.42
N ILE A 36 9.76 -11.26 2.60
CA ILE A 36 11.12 -11.78 2.39
C ILE A 36 11.86 -11.77 3.73
N LEU A 37 12.02 -12.94 4.35
CA LEU A 37 12.59 -13.13 5.70
C LEU A 37 14.03 -12.61 5.87
N ALA A 38 14.78 -12.40 4.78
CA ALA A 38 16.15 -11.90 4.86
C ALA A 38 16.25 -10.40 5.18
N ASN A 39 15.18 -9.62 4.94
CA ASN A 39 15.21 -8.15 4.93
C ASN A 39 14.06 -7.53 5.72
N GLU A 40 13.71 -8.11 6.86
CA GLU A 40 12.52 -7.76 7.67
C GLU A 40 12.43 -6.26 8.04
N LYS A 41 13.57 -5.57 8.11
CA LYS A 41 13.64 -4.13 8.46
C LYS A 41 13.48 -3.17 7.27
N ASN A 42 13.55 -3.68 6.05
CA ASN A 42 13.44 -2.90 4.82
C ASN A 42 12.11 -3.17 4.13
N ILE A 43 11.25 -2.15 4.10
CA ILE A 43 9.98 -2.22 3.40
C ILE A 43 10.17 -1.55 2.04
N THR A 44 9.89 -2.31 0.97
CA THR A 44 9.84 -1.77 -0.38
C THR A 44 8.39 -1.64 -0.81
N ILE A 45 7.94 -0.42 -1.09
CA ILE A 45 6.60 -0.16 -1.58
C ILE A 45 6.71 0.24 -3.05
N LYS A 46 6.04 -0.51 -3.92
CA LYS A 46 5.96 -0.23 -5.35
C LYS A 46 4.53 0.15 -5.69
N GLY A 47 4.36 1.26 -6.39
CA GLY A 47 3.04 1.76 -6.74
C GLY A 47 3.12 3.12 -7.42
N GLU A 48 1.96 3.70 -7.68
CA GLU A 48 1.89 5.00 -8.34
C GLU A 48 2.31 6.12 -7.39
N GLU A 49 3.14 7.06 -7.86
CA GLU A 49 3.78 8.09 -7.03
C GLU A 49 2.79 8.92 -6.22
N ASN A 50 1.60 9.17 -6.78
CA ASN A 50 0.58 9.99 -6.16
C ASN A 50 -0.27 9.22 -5.13
N LEU A 51 -0.18 7.88 -5.14
CA LEU A 51 -0.87 7.00 -4.20
C LEU A 51 0.02 6.63 -3.00
N LEU A 52 1.33 6.50 -3.20
CA LEU A 52 2.31 6.12 -2.16
C LEU A 52 2.25 6.99 -0.88
N PRO A 53 2.07 8.33 -0.94
CA PRO A 53 1.89 9.16 0.25
C PRO A 53 0.62 8.85 1.06
N ASN A 54 -0.38 8.20 0.44
CA ASN A 54 -1.63 7.81 1.11
C ASN A 54 -1.54 6.43 1.75
N ILE A 55 -0.42 5.72 1.57
CA ILE A 55 -0.13 4.46 2.25
C ILE A 55 0.56 4.77 3.57
N LYS A 56 -0.15 4.50 4.67
CA LYS A 56 0.39 4.60 6.02
C LYS A 56 1.08 3.30 6.39
N VAL A 57 2.31 3.43 6.86
CA VAL A 57 3.13 2.31 7.35
C VAL A 57 3.65 2.72 8.71
N GLU A 58 3.15 2.06 9.75
CA GLU A 58 3.49 2.37 11.14
C GLU A 58 3.62 1.10 11.96
N VAL A 59 4.51 1.12 12.96
CA VAL A 59 4.67 0.02 13.92
C VAL A 59 4.00 0.44 15.21
N ILE A 60 2.90 -0.22 15.57
CA ILE A 60 2.16 -0.01 16.82
C ILE A 60 2.13 -1.33 17.58
N ASP A 61 2.51 -1.34 18.85
CA ASP A 61 2.58 -2.55 19.68
C ASP A 61 3.42 -3.68 19.07
N GLN A 62 4.51 -3.31 18.37
CA GLN A 62 5.36 -4.23 17.59
C GLN A 62 4.62 -4.98 16.46
N VAL A 63 3.49 -4.43 16.01
CA VAL A 63 2.76 -4.87 14.83
C VAL A 63 2.95 -3.83 13.73
N LEU A 64 3.50 -4.25 12.59
CA LEU A 64 3.57 -3.45 11.38
C LEU A 64 2.16 -3.34 10.79
N LYS A 65 1.59 -2.15 10.78
CA LYS A 65 0.30 -1.83 10.16
C LYS A 65 0.53 -1.11 8.84
N ILE A 66 -0.01 -1.68 7.78
CA ILE A 66 -0.01 -1.11 6.43
C ILE A 66 -1.46 -0.86 6.04
N ALA A 67 -1.84 0.41 5.87
CA ALA A 67 -3.21 0.79 5.55
C ALA A 67 -3.24 1.98 4.58
N ALA A 68 -4.24 2.04 3.71
CA ALA A 68 -4.54 3.25 2.96
C ALA A 68 -5.37 4.23 3.82
N GLU A 69 -4.90 5.46 4.02
CA GLU A 69 -5.61 6.46 4.85
C GLU A 69 -6.91 6.96 4.20
N LYS A 70 -7.02 6.91 2.86
CA LYS A 70 -8.24 7.25 2.14
C LYS A 70 -8.90 5.99 1.60
N LYS A 71 -10.23 6.05 1.45
CA LYS A 71 -10.98 5.16 0.55
C LYS A 71 -10.47 5.39 -0.88
N ILE A 72 -9.34 4.79 -1.22
CA ILE A 72 -8.84 4.72 -2.58
C ILE A 72 -9.74 3.69 -3.27
N ASN A 73 -10.86 4.14 -3.84
CA ASN A 73 -11.58 3.31 -4.80
C ASN A 73 -10.72 3.31 -6.05
N THR A 74 -9.98 2.23 -6.28
CA THR A 74 -9.52 1.90 -7.62
C THR A 74 -10.79 1.62 -8.42
N SER A 75 -11.29 2.62 -9.14
CA SER A 75 -12.20 2.37 -10.26
C SER A 75 -11.39 1.65 -11.32
N VAL A 76 -11.09 0.37 -11.08
CA VAL A 76 -10.74 -0.54 -12.15
C VAL A 76 -12.03 -0.62 -12.96
N PRO A 77 -12.09 -0.15 -14.22
CA PRO A 77 -13.20 -0.53 -15.06
C PRO A 77 -13.13 -2.05 -15.12
N ALA A 78 -14.14 -2.71 -14.55
CA ALA A 78 -14.35 -4.13 -14.74
C ALA A 78 -14.52 -4.33 -16.26
N LYS A 79 -13.42 -4.61 -16.97
CA LYS A 79 -13.54 -5.30 -18.24
C LYS A 79 -14.01 -6.69 -17.86
N GLU A 80 -15.31 -6.90 -17.99
CA GLU A 80 -15.91 -8.23 -18.06
C GLU A 80 -15.12 -9.01 -19.11
N ASN A 81 -14.27 -9.94 -18.65
CA ASN A 81 -13.89 -11.05 -19.50
C ASN A 81 -15.15 -11.92 -19.63
N LYS A 82 -15.96 -11.63 -20.64
CA LYS A 82 -16.91 -12.60 -21.19
C LYS A 82 -16.10 -13.78 -21.71
N LEU A 83 -16.16 -14.90 -21.00
CA LEU A 83 -15.99 -16.23 -21.57
C LEU A 83 -17.23 -16.59 -22.38
#